data_AF-S3W567-F1
#
_entry.id   AF-S3W567-F1
#
_cell.length_a   1.000
_cell.length_b   1.000
_cell.length_c   1.000
_cell.angle_alpha   90.00
_cell.angle_beta   90.00
_cell.angle_gamma   90.00
#
_symmetry.space_group_name_H-M   'P 1'
#
loop_
_entity.id
_entity.type
_entity.pdbx_description
1 polymer ?
#
loop_
_entity_poly.entity_id
_entity_poly.type
_entity_poly.pdbx_seq_one_letter_code
_entity_poly.pdbx_strand_id
1 'polypeptide(L)' 'MSDCLKSVEETVALCNAFIKIASLNSASSTKIAAICLNVCDSCAKQCDKHADHHEECKACADACKACIVEFKKLAA' A
#
# COMPACT_ATOMS: atom_id res chain seq x y z
N MET A 1 11.05 -0.14 14.00
CA MET A 1 9.58 -0.24 14.16
C MET A 1 8.80 1.07 14.06
N SER A 2 9.18 2.19 14.69
CA SER A 2 8.33 3.42 14.65
C SER A 2 8.03 3.90 13.23
N ASP A 3 9.04 3.98 12.37
CA ASP A 3 8.84 4.39 10.96
C ASP A 3 8.08 3.34 10.14
N CYS A 4 8.27 2.06 10.45
CA CYS A 4 7.48 0.98 9.87
C CYS A 4 6.01 1.14 10.21
N LEU A 5 5.68 1.35 11.49
CA LEU A 5 4.30 1.51 11.94
C LEU A 5 3.64 2.73 11.30
N LYS A 6 4.33 3.88 11.24
CA LYS A 6 3.84 5.08 10.55
C LYS A 6 3.54 4.79 9.07
N SER A 7 4.45 4.10 8.37
CA SER A 7 4.23 3.77 6.95
C SER A 7 3.07 2.79 6.73
N VAL A 8 2.85 1.86 7.67
CA VAL A 8 1.72 0.94 7.66
C VAL A 8 0.41 1.70 7.86
N GLU A 9 0.35 2.62 8.83
CA GLU A 9 -0.84 3.45 9.09
C GLU A 9 -1.21 4.32 7.87
N GLU A 10 -0.23 4.98 7.25
CA GLU A 10 -0.43 5.75 6.02
C GLU A 10 -0.97 4.87 4.87
N THR A 11 -0.38 3.68 4.70
CA THR A 11 -0.77 2.73 3.65
C THR A 11 -2.19 2.23 3.86
N VAL A 12 -2.56 1.86 5.09
CA VAL A 12 -3.91 1.40 5.42
C VAL A 12 -4.92 2.52 5.17
N ALA A 13 -4.63 3.75 5.61
CA ALA A 13 -5.52 4.89 5.39
C ALA A 13 -5.77 5.15 3.90
N LEU A 14 -4.72 5.15 3.08
CA LEU A 14 -4.82 5.41 1.64
C LEU A 14 -5.46 4.25 0.87
N CYS A 15 -5.12 2.99 1.18
CA CYS A 15 -5.73 1.83 0.53
C CYS A 15 -7.24 1.76 0.82
N ASN A 16 -7.66 2.07 2.06
CA ASN A 16 -9.08 2.14 2.40
C ASN A 16 -9.80 3.28 1.66
N ALA A 17 -9.16 4.45 1.55
CA ALA A 17 -9.70 5.56 0.77
C ALA A 17 -9.83 5.17 -0.72
N PHE A 18 -8.83 4.50 -1.28
CA PHE A 18 -8.88 3.98 -2.65
C PHE A 18 -10.04 3.02 -2.84
N ILE A 19 -10.19 2.00 -1.98
CA ILE A 19 -11.29 1.03 -2.08
C ILE A 19 -12.64 1.75 -2.09
N LYS A 20 -12.81 2.74 -1.21
CA LYS A 20 -14.04 3.53 -1.16
C LYS A 20 -14.29 4.29 -2.46
N ILE A 21 -13.30 5.00 -2.98
CA ILE A 21 -13.45 5.81 -4.19
C ILE A 21 -13.62 4.94 -5.45
N ALA A 22 -12.89 3.84 -5.53
CA ALA A 22 -13.01 2.84 -6.59
C ALA A 22 -14.41 2.22 -6.63
N SER A 23 -14.99 1.91 -5.46
CA SER A 23 -16.36 1.36 -5.37
C SER A 23 -17.44 2.29 -5.92
N LEU A 24 -17.15 3.60 -6.02
CA LEU A 24 -18.06 4.60 -6.58
C LEU A 24 -17.89 4.79 -8.09
N ASN A 25 -17.03 4.00 -8.76
CA ASN A 25 -16.62 4.21 -10.15
C ASN A 25 -16.13 5.65 -10.41
N SER A 26 -15.47 6.26 -9.43
CA SER A 26 -15.02 7.64 -9.54
C SER A 26 -13.94 7.78 -10.61
N ALA A 27 -14.00 8.87 -11.38
CA ALA A 27 -12.90 9.25 -12.28
C ALA A 27 -11.58 9.55 -11.52
N SER A 28 -11.64 9.78 -10.21
CA SER A 28 -10.45 10.01 -9.38
C SER A 28 -9.69 8.73 -9.02
N SER A 29 -10.25 7.55 -9.29
CA SER A 29 -9.67 6.25 -8.90
C SER A 29 -8.23 6.08 -9.39
N THR A 30 -7.93 6.44 -10.65
CA THR A 30 -6.58 6.36 -11.22
C THR A 30 -5.57 7.27 -10.51
N LYS A 31 -5.98 8.49 -10.15
CA LYS A 31 -5.09 9.44 -9.43
C LYS A 31 -4.78 8.94 -8.03
N ILE A 32 -5.77 8.39 -7.33
CA ILE A 32 -5.59 7.82 -6.00
C ILE A 32 -4.76 6.54 -6.07
N ALA A 33 -4.93 5.70 -7.10
CA ALA A 33 -4.12 4.52 -7.33
C ALA A 33 -2.62 4.86 -7.44
N ALA A 34 -2.26 5.95 -8.12
CA ALA A 34 -0.88 6.41 -8.20
C ALA A 34 -0.30 6.84 -6.84
N ILE A 35 -1.11 7.42 -5.96
CA ILE A 35 -0.69 7.74 -4.58
C ILE A 35 -0.53 6.45 -3.77
N CYS A 36 -1.48 5.52 -3.89
CA CYS A 36 -1.43 4.22 -3.21
C CYS A 36 -0.20 3.40 -3.62
N LEU A 37 0.19 3.45 -4.89
CA LEU A 37 1.42 2.85 -5.40
C LEU A 37 2.65 3.31 -4.61
N ASN A 38 2.79 4.62 -4.39
CA ASN A 38 3.93 5.20 -3.68
C ASN A 38 3.97 4.79 -2.21
N VAL A 39 2.83 4.80 -1.52
CA VAL A 39 2.80 4.42 -0.09
C VAL A 39 2.96 2.92 0.11
N CYS A 40 2.40 2.08 -0.76
CA CYS A 40 2.66 0.63 -0.72
C CYS A 40 4.14 0.31 -0.96
N ASP A 41 4.82 1.01 -1.88
CA ASP A 41 6.27 0.84 -2.10
C ASP A 41 7.09 1.24 -0.86
N SER A 42 6.76 2.38 -0.26
CA SER A 42 7.38 2.82 1.00
C SER A 42 7.16 1.81 2.13
N CYS A 43 5.92 1.35 2.32
CA CYS A 43 5.55 0.39 3.36
C CYS A 43 6.24 -0.97 3.16
N ALA A 44 6.24 -1.50 1.93
CA ALA A 44 6.94 -2.75 1.62
C ALA A 44 8.43 -2.68 2.01
N LYS A 45 9.11 -1.57 1.66
CA LYS A 45 10.52 -1.34 2.01
C LYS A 45 10.76 -1.21 3.51
N GLN A 46 9.82 -0.67 4.28
CA GLN A 46 9.95 -0.61 5.74
C GLN A 46 9.69 -1.97 6.38
N CYS A 47 8.64 -2.68 5.95
CA CYS A 47 8.27 -4.00 6.45
C CYS A 47 9.33 -5.06 6.13
N ASP A 48 9.97 -5.01 4.94
CA ASP A 48 11.05 -5.94 4.56
C ASP A 48 12.24 -5.89 5.53
N LYS A 49 12.50 -4.75 6.19
CA LYS A 49 13.56 -4.63 7.22
C LYS A 49 13.28 -5.46 8.49
N HIS A 50 12.05 -5.94 8.64
CA HIS A 50 11.56 -6.63 9.82
C HIS A 50 10.99 -8.02 9.50
N ALA A 51 10.91 -8.40 8.22
CA ALA A 51 10.26 -9.62 7.75
C ALA A 51 10.91 -10.93 8.23
N ASP A 52 12.21 -10.90 8.58
CA ASP A 52 12.93 -12.07 9.12
C ASP A 52 12.72 -12.25 10.64
N HIS A 53 12.13 -11.25 11.31
CA HIS A 53 11.90 -11.25 12.76
C HIS A 53 10.41 -11.26 13.12
N HIS A 54 9.56 -10.74 12.23
CA HIS A 54 8.13 -10.51 12.46
C HIS A 54 7.33 -11.03 11.26
N GLU A 55 6.53 -12.08 11.48
CA GLU A 55 5.68 -12.68 10.45
C GLU A 55 4.65 -11.65 9.93
N GLU A 56 4.14 -10.81 10.83
CA GLU A 56 3.24 -9.71 10.48
C GLU A 56 3.87 -8.70 9.50
N CYS A 57 5.16 -8.41 9.65
CA CYS A 57 5.88 -7.53 8.72
C CYS A 57 6.07 -8.21 7.36
N LYS A 58 6.39 -9.51 7.35
CA LYS A 58 6.49 -10.27 6.11
C LYS A 58 5.17 -10.30 5.34
N ALA A 59 4.08 -10.65 6.01
CA ALA A 59 2.74 -10.68 5.42
C ALA A 59 2.33 -9.29 4.88
N CYS A 60 2.62 -8.23 5.62
CA CYS A 60 2.33 -6.86 5.18
C CYS A 60 3.14 -6.45 3.95
N ALA A 61 4.44 -6.78 3.92
CA ALA A 61 5.31 -6.50 2.76
C ALA A 61 4.82 -7.23 1.50
N ASP A 62 4.45 -8.50 1.63
CA ASP A 62 3.94 -9.31 0.51
C ASP A 62 2.60 -8.77 0.00
N ALA A 63 1.70 -8.36 0.90
CA ALA A 63 0.44 -7.71 0.53
C ALA A 63 0.68 -6.38 -0.20
N CYS A 64 1.61 -5.54 0.29
CA CYS A 64 1.98 -4.29 -0.38
C CYS A 64 2.54 -4.55 -1.79
N LYS A 65 3.40 -5.56 -1.95
CA LYS A 65 3.95 -5.96 -3.26
C LYS A 65 2.85 -6.41 -4.24
N ALA A 66 1.86 -7.15 -3.75
CA ALA A 66 0.69 -7.53 -4.56
C ALA A 66 -0.12 -6.30 -4.97
N CYS A 67 -0.41 -5.37 -4.04
CA CYS A 67 -1.11 -4.12 -4.34
C CYS A 67 -0.36 -3.26 -5.37
N ILE A 68 0.98 -3.17 -5.28
CA ILE A 68 1.81 -2.43 -6.24
C ILE A 68 1.63 -2.95 -7.67
N VAL A 69 1.55 -4.27 -7.86
CA VAL A 69 1.33 -4.88 -9.19
C VAL A 69 -0.01 -4.44 -9.76
N GLU A 70 -1.07 -4.44 -8.95
CA GLU A 70 -2.40 -4.01 -9.39
C GLU A 70 -2.48 -2.49 -9.62
N PHE A 71 -1.91 -1.67 -8.73
CA PHE A 71 -1.90 -0.22 -8.90
C PHE A 71 -1.14 0.23 -10.14
N LYS A 72 -0.06 -0.48 -10.54
CA LYS A 72 0.64 -0.22 -11.80
C LYS A 72 -0.23 -0.42 -13.04
N LYS A 73 -1.19 -1.37 -13.01
CA LYS A 73 -2.13 -1.58 -14.12
C LYS A 73 -3.17 -0.46 -14.20
N LEU A 74 -3.52 0.15 -13.06
CA LEU A 74 -4.53 1.20 -12.96
C LEU A 74 -3.97 2.61 -13.21
N ALA A 75 -2.69 2.81 -12.90
CA ALA A 75 -2.00 4.10 -13.04
C ALA A 75 -1.32 4.29 -14.42
N ALA A 76 -1.40 3.27 -15.30
CA ALA A 76 -0.89 3.31 -16.67
C ALA A 76 -1.82 4.07 -17.63
#